data_AF-A0A0Q5IPK9-F1
#
_entry.id   AF-A0A0Q5IPK9-F1
#
_cell.length_a   1.000
_cell.length_b   1.000
_cell.length_c   1.000
_cell.angle_alpha   90.00
_cell.angle_beta   90.00
_cell.angle_gamma   90.00
#
_symmetry.space_group_name_H-M   'P 1'
#
loop_
_entity.id
_entity.type
_entity.pdbx_description
1 polymer ?
#
loop_
_entity_poly.entity_id
_entity_poly.type
_entity_poly.pdbx_seq_one_letter_code
_entity_poly.pdbx_strand_id
1 'polypeptide(L)' 'MNERALEVIIVLNIRGNMATVQLPDTSEEEWSLASLPADVQPGDRVGVQVDGGDFEMTLLPRHAGLQA' A
#
# COMPACT_ATOMS: atom_id res chain seq x y z
N MET A 1 -24.03 8.53 -0.25
CA MET A 1 -23.29 7.32 0.19
C MET A 1 -21.83 7.68 0.02
N ASN A 2 -21.14 8.02 1.11
CA ASN A 2 -19.70 8.27 1.03
C ASN A 2 -19.04 6.90 0.98
N GLU A 3 -18.82 6.41 -0.24
CA GLU A 3 -17.93 5.29 -0.49
C GLU A 3 -16.56 5.74 0.00
N ARG A 4 -16.16 5.31 1.20
CA ARG A 4 -14.77 5.40 1.62
C ARG A 4 -13.98 4.59 0.61
N ALA A 5 -13.40 5.26 -0.37
CA ALA A 5 -12.56 4.64 -1.37
C ALA A 5 -11.31 4.15 -0.64
N LEU A 6 -11.35 2.89 -0.20
CA LEU A 6 -10.17 2.19 0.25
C LEU A 6 -9.41 1.80 -1.02
N GLU A 7 -8.35 2.52 -1.31
CA GLU A 7 -7.47 2.21 -2.42
C GLU A 7 -6.39 1.25 -1.93
N VAL A 8 -6.22 0.13 -2.62
CA VAL A 8 -5.20 -0.86 -2.25
C VAL A 8 -4.06 -0.77 -3.25
N ILE A 9 -2.89 -0.40 -2.75
CA ILE A 9 -1.64 -0.41 -3.52
C ILE A 9 -0.83 -1.65 -3.17
N ILE A 10 -0.01 -2.12 -4.10
CA ILE A 10 0.85 -3.30 -3.93
C ILE A 10 2.30 -2.86 -3.98
N VAL A 11 3.12 -3.18 -2.98
CA VAL A 11 4.54 -2.89 -3.03
C VAL A 11 5.22 -3.93 -3.91
N LEU A 12 5.75 -3.53 -5.06
CA LEU A 12 6.43 -4.42 -6.00
C LEU A 12 7.90 -4.61 -5.64
N ASN A 13 8.58 -3.54 -5.23
CA ASN A 13 10.00 -3.57 -4.95
C ASN A 13 10.41 -2.48 -3.94
N ILE A 14 11.52 -2.67 -3.24
CA ILE A 14 12.10 -1.67 -2.35
C ILE A 14 13.60 -1.58 -2.66
N ARG A 15 14.07 -0.39 -2.99
CA ARG A 15 15.46 -0.07 -3.33
C ARG A 15 15.97 1.07 -2.46
N GLY A 16 16.70 0.73 -1.41
CA GLY A 16 17.21 1.73 -0.45
C GLY A 16 16.06 2.41 0.27
N ASN A 17 15.81 3.69 -0.05
CA ASN A 17 14.76 4.51 0.56
C ASN A 17 13.55 4.76 -0.36
N MET A 18 13.51 4.10 -1.53
CA MET A 18 12.40 4.17 -2.47
C MET A 18 11.73 2.81 -2.59
N ALA A 19 10.42 2.81 -2.78
CA ALA A 19 9.61 1.64 -3.01
C ALA A 19 8.82 1.81 -4.30
N THR A 20 8.91 0.83 -5.20
CA THR A 20 8.03 0.74 -6.36
C THR A 20 6.72 0.15 -5.90
N VAL A 21 5.62 0.90 -6.07
CA VAL A 21 4.27 0.47 -5.73
C VAL A 21 3.43 0.40 -7.00
N GLN A 22 2.49 -0.53 -7.03
CA GLN A 22 1.48 -0.65 -8.06
C GLN A 22 0.17 -0.09 -7.51
N LEU A 23 -0.36 0.91 -8.18
CA LEU A 23 -1.63 1.54 -7.90
C LEU A 23 -2.81 0.63 -8.33
N PRO A 24 -4.03 0.87 -7.82
CA PRO A 24 -5.21 0.09 -8.19
C PRO A 24 -5.59 0.20 -9.67
N ASP A 25 -5.17 1.27 -10.35
CA ASP A 25 -5.33 1.47 -11.80
C ASP A 25 -4.28 0.69 -12.63
N THR A 26 -3.48 -0.16 -11.99
CA THR A 26 -2.34 -0.92 -12.55
C THR A 26 -1.11 -0.10 -12.92
N SER A 27 -1.11 1.21 -12.64
CA SER A 27 0.07 2.06 -12.83
C SER A 27 1.15 1.73 -11.79
N GLU A 28 2.42 1.84 -12.19
CA GLU A 28 3.55 1.70 -11.28
C GLU A 28 4.12 3.07 -10.92
N GLU A 29 4.33 3.32 -9.63
CA GLU A 29 4.92 4.56 -9.13
C GLU A 29 6.07 4.28 -8.16
N GLU A 30 7.05 5.19 -8.12
CA GLU A 30 8.12 5.17 -7.12
C GLU A 30 7.77 6.09 -5.96
N TRP A 31 7.53 5.51 -4.80
CA TRP A 31 7.18 6.21 -3.58
C TRP A 31 8.35 6.17 -2.59
N SER A 32 8.47 7.21 -1.76
CA SER A 32 9.44 7.19 -0.66
C SER A 32 9.02 6.15 0.37
N LEU A 33 9.95 5.31 0.82
CA LEU A 33 9.68 4.31 1.86
C LEU A 33 9.20 4.96 3.17
N ALA A 34 9.63 6.21 3.42
CA ALA A 34 9.17 7.02 4.55
C ALA A 34 7.68 7.39 4.48
N SER A 35 7.09 7.40 3.29
CA SER A 35 5.65 7.62 3.09
C SER A 35 4.84 6.34 3.29
N LEU A 36 5.48 5.17 3.21
CA LEU A 36 4.81 3.88 3.41
C LEU A 36 4.82 3.47 4.88
N PRO A 37 3.93 2.55 5.28
CA PRO A 37 3.95 1.97 6.60
C PRO A 37 5.32 1.35 6.92
N ALA A 38 5.73 1.44 8.19
CA ALA A 38 6.90 0.71 8.68
C ALA A 38 6.72 -0.81 8.44
N ASP A 39 7.84 -1.52 8.25
CA ASP A 39 7.87 -2.97 7.99
C ASP A 39 7.28 -3.45 6.66
N VAL A 40 6.96 -2.54 5.74
CA VAL A 40 6.52 -2.90 4.39
C VAL A 40 7.62 -3.66 3.63
N GLN A 41 7.22 -4.72 2.93
CA GLN A 41 8.10 -5.57 2.12
C GLN A 41 7.57 -5.70 0.69
N PRO A 42 8.43 -6.04 -0.28
CA PRO A 42 7.97 -6.39 -1.62
C PRO A 42 6.96 -7.56 -1.56
N GLY A 43 5.82 -7.39 -2.22
CA GLY A 43 4.66 -8.28 -2.20
C GLY A 43 3.54 -7.85 -1.25
N ASP A 44 3.76 -6.84 -0.41
CA ASP A 44 2.73 -6.34 0.50
C ASP A 44 1.64 -5.55 -0.17
N ARG A 45 0.50 -5.50 0.53
CA ARG A 45 -0.63 -4.65 0.17
C ARG A 45 -0.77 -3.57 1.23
N VAL A 46 -0.83 -2.32 0.79
CA VAL A 46 -1.08 -1.17 1.66
C VAL A 46 -2.44 -0.61 1.29
N GLY A 47 -3.31 -0.51 2.29
CA GLY A 47 -4.60 0.15 2.17
C GLY A 47 -4.41 1.64 2.42
N VAL A 48 -4.78 2.46 1.46
CA VAL A 48 -4.81 3.91 1.54
C VAL A 48 -6.26 4.33 1.68
N GLN A 49 -6.59 5.03 2.75
CA GLN A 49 -7.91 5.56 3.00
C GLN A 49 -7.82 7.07 3.13
N VAL A 50 -8.64 7.79 2.37
CA VAL A 50 -8.76 9.25 2.46
C VAL A 50 -9.97 9.58 3.33
N ASP A 51 -9.76 10.24 4.47
CA ASP A 51 -10.84 10.73 5.34
C ASP A 51 -10.67 12.24 5.54
N GLY A 52 -11.64 13.03 5.05
CA GLY A 52 -11.72 14.47 5.35
C GLY A 52 -10.58 15.37 4.84
N GLY A 53 -9.62 14.84 4.08
CA GLY A 53 -8.41 15.55 3.64
C GLY A 53 -7.11 14.97 4.19
N ASP A 54 -7.20 14.02 5.12
CA ASP A 54 -6.07 13.25 5.64
C ASP A 54 -5.96 11.91 4.92
N PHE A 55 -4.72 11.49 4.66
CA PHE A 55 -4.40 10.19 4.08
C PHE A 55 -3.95 9.26 5.19
N GLU A 56 -4.71 8.20 5.44
CA GLU A 56 -4.34 7.14 6.36
C GLU A 56 -3.85 5.93 5.56
N MET A 57 -2.62 5.51 5.82
CA MET A 57 -2.03 4.33 5.17
C MET A 57 -1.89 3.22 6.20
N THR A 58 -2.51 2.08 5.92
CA THR A 58 -2.47 0.90 6.79
C THR A 58 -1.89 -0.27 6.02
N LEU A 59 -0.87 -0.93 6.59
CA LEU A 59 -0.37 -2.19 6.05
C LEU A 59 -1.47 -3.25 6.21
N LEU A 60 -1.97 -3.79 5.10
CA LEU A 60 -2.98 -4.82 5.15
C LEU A 60 -2.34 -6.14 5.61
N PRO A 61 -3.08 -6.96 6.37
CA PRO A 61 -2.55 -8.24 6.80
C PRO A 61 -2.14 -9.05 5.56
N ARG A 62 -0.86 -9.42 5.51
CA ARG A 62 -0.39 -10.49 4.65
C ARG A 62 -1.29 -11.67 4.97
N HIS A 63 -2.09 -12.13 4.01
CA HIS A 63 -2.73 -13.44 4.11
C HIS A 63 -1.61 -14.49 4.00
N ALA A 64 -0.74 -14.55 5.00
CA ALA A 64 0.24 -15.58 5.19
C ALA A 64 -0.55 -16.84 5.57
N GLY A 65 -0.87 -17.63 4.56
CA GLY A 65 -1.36 -18.98 4.72
C GLY A 65 -2.78 -19.08 5.28
N LEU A 66 -3.77 -18.97 4.39
CA LEU A 66 -4.78 -20.03 4.35
C LEU A 66 -4.17 -21.16 3.49
N GLN A 67 -3.10 -21.78 3.99
CA GLN A 67 -2.70 -23.10 3.55
C GLN A 67 -3.68 -24.06 4.23
N ALA A 68 -4.72 -24.44 3.50
CA ALA A 68 -5.53 -25.61 3.84
C ALA A 68 -4.77 -26.89 3.44
#